data_AF-A0AAY4BDA2-F1
#
_entry.id   AF-A0AAY4BDA2-F1
#
_cell.length_a   1.000
_cell.length_b   1.000
_cell.length_c   1.000
_cell.angle_alpha   90.00
_cell.angle_beta   90.00
_cell.angle_gamma   90.00
#
_symmetry.space_group_name_H-M   'P 1'
#
loop_
_entity.id
_entity.type
_entity.pdbx_description
1 polymer ?
#
loop_
_entity_poly.entity_id
_entity_poly.type
_entity_poly.pdbx_seq_one_letter_code
_entity_poly.pdbx_strand_id
1 'polypeptide(L)'
;LTCPFGLVVSKDCTEYSSTSCIPCITGQTYMNEPNGLSSCFRCKSCDSGQGLLIKDKCTITRNTVCDLHPGYYCVSYSGEGECNFGEKHQKCGPGQRVKTPGTKSADTVCEECPDGFYSTAGINCTKWTDCAITGEEENEKGNSTKDVTCWRRSRARIGLVSSFVFILSTLIACTLWWYLQTKTNKGILKLFYTYTSKIQWKYITIHD
;
A
#
# COMPACT_ATOMS: atom_id res chain seq x y z
N LEU A 1 -66.24 0.96 -16.94
CA LEU A 1 -65.30 1.47 -17.96
C LEU A 1 -64.02 1.86 -17.23
N THR A 2 -62.98 1.06 -17.35
CA THR A 2 -61.67 1.33 -16.71
C THR A 2 -60.70 1.84 -17.76
N CYS A 3 -59.84 2.78 -17.39
CA CYS A 3 -58.74 3.20 -18.23
C CYS A 3 -57.67 2.10 -18.27
N PRO A 4 -57.03 1.86 -19.43
CA PRO A 4 -55.95 0.90 -19.53
C PRO A 4 -54.69 1.41 -18.80
N PHE A 5 -53.67 0.54 -18.69
CA PHE A 5 -52.37 0.89 -18.13
C PHE A 5 -51.79 2.14 -18.79
N GLY A 6 -51.13 2.96 -17.99
CA GLY A 6 -50.56 4.25 -18.38
C GLY A 6 -51.55 5.37 -18.58
N LEU A 7 -52.85 5.13 -18.35
CA LEU A 7 -53.90 6.14 -18.41
C LEU A 7 -54.72 6.19 -17.12
N VAL A 8 -55.31 7.35 -16.85
CA VAL A 8 -56.21 7.62 -15.71
C VAL A 8 -57.45 8.36 -16.18
N VAL A 9 -58.52 8.29 -15.39
CA VAL A 9 -59.81 8.90 -15.68
C VAL A 9 -59.68 10.43 -15.67
N SER A 10 -60.03 11.04 -16.80
CA SER A 10 -60.19 12.49 -16.91
C SER A 10 -61.65 12.92 -16.81
N LYS A 11 -62.57 12.09 -17.28
CA LYS A 11 -64.01 12.34 -17.20
C LYS A 11 -64.74 11.02 -17.04
N ASP A 12 -65.62 10.95 -16.05
CA ASP A 12 -66.46 9.78 -15.83
C ASP A 12 -67.47 9.58 -16.95
N CYS A 13 -67.91 8.33 -17.12
CA CYS A 13 -68.98 8.00 -18.05
C CYS A 13 -70.30 8.65 -17.60
N THR A 14 -71.12 9.00 -18.58
CA THR A 14 -72.53 9.38 -18.36
C THR A 14 -73.42 8.35 -19.03
N GLU A 15 -74.74 8.49 -18.91
CA GLU A 15 -75.72 7.66 -19.63
C GLU A 15 -75.48 7.63 -21.15
N TYR A 16 -74.89 8.70 -21.71
CA TYR A 16 -74.71 8.89 -23.15
C TYR A 16 -73.24 8.94 -23.59
N SER A 17 -72.27 8.84 -22.67
CA SER A 17 -70.84 8.95 -23.03
C SER A 17 -69.97 8.00 -22.22
N SER A 18 -68.95 7.44 -22.88
CA SER A 18 -67.95 6.59 -22.23
C SER A 18 -66.97 7.41 -21.39
N THR A 19 -66.30 6.75 -20.44
CA THR A 19 -65.20 7.33 -19.67
C THR A 19 -64.09 7.83 -20.59
N SER A 20 -63.62 9.06 -20.37
CA SER A 20 -62.46 9.61 -21.05
C SER A 20 -61.20 9.43 -20.21
N CYS A 21 -60.12 9.01 -20.85
CA CYS A 21 -58.85 8.72 -20.20
C CYS A 21 -57.74 9.65 -20.71
N ILE A 22 -56.81 10.02 -19.83
CA ILE A 22 -55.62 10.80 -20.16
C ILE A 22 -54.35 10.04 -19.75
N PRO A 23 -53.24 10.21 -20.47
CA PRO A 23 -52.00 9.49 -20.17
C PRO A 23 -51.31 10.05 -18.92
N CYS A 24 -50.53 9.19 -18.26
CA CYS A 24 -49.54 9.61 -17.27
C CYS A 24 -48.39 10.39 -17.92
N ILE A 25 -47.57 11.04 -17.09
CA ILE A 25 -46.47 11.88 -17.55
C ILE A 25 -45.17 11.06 -17.52
N THR A 26 -44.60 10.80 -18.69
CA THR A 26 -43.34 10.07 -18.84
C THR A 26 -42.25 10.65 -17.91
N GLY A 27 -41.64 9.79 -17.11
CA GLY A 27 -40.57 10.17 -16.18
C GLY A 27 -41.04 10.84 -14.88
N GLN A 28 -42.34 11.09 -14.69
CA GLN A 28 -42.88 11.69 -13.46
C GLN A 28 -43.94 10.81 -12.79
N THR A 29 -44.84 10.25 -13.59
CA THR A 29 -45.91 9.40 -13.10
C THR A 29 -46.14 8.17 -13.98
N TYR A 30 -46.70 7.12 -13.39
CA TYR A 30 -46.99 5.86 -14.05
C TYR A 30 -48.30 5.24 -13.56
N MET A 31 -48.82 4.30 -14.33
CA MET A 31 -49.96 3.48 -13.97
C MET A 31 -49.77 2.08 -14.56
N ASN A 32 -49.49 1.10 -13.70
CA ASN A 32 -49.14 -0.26 -14.10
C ASN A 32 -50.34 -1.19 -14.26
N GLU A 33 -51.54 -0.75 -13.87
CA GLU A 33 -52.77 -1.55 -13.91
C GLU A 33 -53.92 -0.80 -14.60
N PRO A 34 -54.86 -1.54 -15.23
CA PRO A 34 -56.15 -0.97 -15.61
C PRO A 34 -56.89 -0.47 -14.36
N ASN A 35 -57.41 0.75 -14.42
CA ASN A 35 -57.88 1.45 -13.22
C ASN A 35 -59.06 2.39 -13.49
N GLY A 36 -59.69 2.86 -12.42
CA GLY A 36 -60.68 3.96 -12.42
C GLY A 36 -60.20 5.18 -11.63
N LEU A 37 -58.89 5.34 -11.45
CA LEU A 37 -58.30 6.42 -10.67
C LEU A 37 -58.27 7.70 -11.49
N SER A 38 -58.34 8.85 -10.82
CA SER A 38 -58.21 10.17 -11.44
C SER A 38 -56.78 10.69 -11.53
N SER A 39 -55.81 9.97 -10.94
CA SER A 39 -54.41 10.38 -10.91
C SER A 39 -53.45 9.19 -10.95
N CYS A 40 -52.30 9.41 -11.59
CA CYS A 40 -51.24 8.41 -11.73
C CYS A 40 -50.36 8.34 -10.48
N PHE A 41 -49.71 7.20 -10.26
CA PHE A 41 -48.71 7.06 -9.19
C PHE A 41 -47.44 7.82 -9.53
N ARG A 42 -46.78 8.42 -8.52
CA ARG A 42 -45.48 9.07 -8.71
C ARG A 42 -44.40 8.03 -8.88
N CYS A 43 -43.47 8.28 -9.80
CA CYS A 43 -42.29 7.44 -9.97
C CYS A 43 -41.41 7.52 -8.71
N LYS A 44 -40.87 6.38 -8.30
CA LYS A 44 -39.82 6.28 -7.27
C LYS A 44 -38.56 6.99 -7.76
N SER A 45 -37.85 7.65 -6.86
CA SER A 45 -36.51 8.19 -7.09
C SER A 45 -35.47 7.23 -6.53
N CYS A 46 -34.36 7.04 -7.24
CA CYS A 46 -33.21 6.29 -6.74
C CYS A 46 -32.17 7.30 -6.28
N ASP A 47 -32.00 7.44 -4.96
CA ASP A 47 -31.09 8.41 -4.37
C ASP A 47 -29.67 7.85 -4.30
N SER A 48 -28.74 8.48 -5.01
CA SER A 48 -27.31 8.15 -4.93
C SER A 48 -26.74 8.32 -3.52
N GLY A 49 -27.31 9.22 -2.71
CA GLY A 49 -26.98 9.39 -1.29
C GLY A 49 -27.38 8.19 -0.43
N GLN A 50 -28.35 7.39 -0.89
CA GLN A 50 -28.74 6.12 -0.27
C GLN A 50 -28.00 4.92 -0.89
N GLY A 51 -26.98 5.15 -1.72
CA GLY A 51 -26.24 4.08 -2.40
C GLY A 51 -27.05 3.37 -3.49
N LEU A 52 -28.09 4.01 -4.03
CA LEU A 52 -28.93 3.47 -5.09
C LEU A 52 -28.66 4.16 -6.43
N LEU A 53 -28.93 3.46 -7.53
CA LEU A 53 -28.90 4.00 -8.88
C LEU A 53 -30.13 3.55 -9.67
N ILE A 54 -30.47 4.29 -10.73
CA ILE A 54 -31.55 3.91 -11.64
C ILE A 54 -31.08 2.77 -12.53
N LYS A 55 -31.73 1.61 -12.42
CA LYS A 55 -31.56 0.48 -13.33
C LYS A 55 -32.48 0.61 -14.53
N ASP A 56 -33.79 0.79 -14.26
CA ASP A 56 -34.81 1.02 -15.29
C ASP A 56 -35.50 2.36 -15.06
N LYS A 57 -35.60 3.17 -16.11
CA LYS A 57 -36.26 4.48 -16.05
C LYS A 57 -37.77 4.33 -15.96
N CYS A 58 -38.40 5.26 -15.25
CA CYS A 58 -39.86 5.34 -15.20
C CYS A 58 -40.46 5.61 -16.59
N THR A 59 -41.56 4.93 -16.89
CA THR A 59 -42.38 5.13 -18.09
C THR A 59 -43.84 5.33 -17.68
N ILE A 60 -44.72 5.69 -18.61
CA ILE A 60 -46.14 5.85 -18.26
C ILE A 60 -46.79 4.58 -17.70
N THR A 61 -46.26 3.38 -17.99
CA THR A 61 -46.81 2.10 -17.53
C THR A 61 -45.98 1.41 -16.46
N ARG A 62 -44.77 1.89 -16.16
CA ARG A 62 -43.82 1.21 -15.26
C ARG A 62 -43.12 2.20 -14.35
N ASN A 63 -43.01 1.86 -13.07
CA ASN A 63 -42.23 2.61 -12.10
C ASN A 63 -40.72 2.58 -12.44
N THR A 64 -39.96 3.49 -11.82
CA THR A 64 -38.50 3.38 -11.75
C THR A 64 -38.11 2.11 -10.99
N VAL A 65 -37.13 1.37 -11.51
CA VAL A 65 -36.48 0.27 -10.78
C VAL A 65 -35.10 0.75 -10.32
N CYS A 66 -34.86 0.68 -9.02
CA CYS A 66 -33.57 1.00 -8.43
C CYS A 66 -32.70 -0.26 -8.29
N ASP A 67 -31.40 -0.10 -8.45
CA ASP A 67 -30.40 -1.11 -8.08
C ASP A 67 -29.36 -0.48 -7.15
N LEU A 68 -28.60 -1.33 -6.49
CA LEU A 68 -27.52 -0.93 -5.60
C LEU A 68 -26.32 -0.42 -6.42
N HIS A 69 -25.69 0.64 -5.94
CA HIS A 69 -24.50 1.19 -6.58
C HIS A 69 -23.34 0.18 -6.51
N PRO A 70 -22.49 0.05 -7.56
CA PRO A 70 -21.32 -0.82 -7.50
C PRO A 70 -20.41 -0.49 -6.31
N GLY A 71 -19.97 -1.52 -5.59
CA GLY A 71 -19.16 -1.39 -4.38
C GLY A 71 -19.95 -1.04 -3.12
N TYR A 72 -21.27 -1.28 -3.11
CA TYR A 72 -22.13 -1.13 -1.96
C TYR A 72 -22.77 -2.48 -1.59
N TYR A 73 -23.19 -2.62 -0.34
CA TYR A 73 -24.03 -3.70 0.17
C TYR A 73 -25.29 -3.12 0.81
N CYS A 74 -26.38 -3.86 0.79
CA CYS A 74 -27.66 -3.42 1.34
C CYS A 74 -27.69 -3.60 2.86
N VAL A 75 -28.05 -2.54 3.58
CA VAL A 75 -28.23 -2.56 5.04
C VAL A 75 -29.68 -2.42 5.47
N SER A 76 -30.57 -2.00 4.56
CA SER A 76 -32.01 -1.86 4.83
C SER A 76 -32.84 -2.25 3.62
N TYR A 77 -33.85 -3.08 3.85
CA TYR A 77 -34.79 -3.57 2.85
C TYR A 77 -36.18 -2.97 3.04
N SER A 78 -36.93 -2.80 1.95
CA SER A 78 -38.35 -2.48 1.97
C SER A 78 -39.16 -3.70 2.44
N GLY A 79 -40.44 -3.48 2.78
CA GLY A 79 -41.36 -4.58 3.09
C GLY A 79 -41.57 -5.56 1.93
N GLU A 80 -41.19 -5.18 0.71
CA GLU A 80 -41.26 -5.99 -0.51
C GLU A 80 -39.91 -6.66 -0.86
N GLY A 81 -38.89 -6.49 -0.01
CA GLY A 81 -37.56 -7.10 -0.19
C GLY A 81 -36.63 -6.33 -1.13
N GLU A 82 -36.98 -5.10 -1.54
CA GLU A 82 -36.09 -4.24 -2.32
C GLU A 82 -35.08 -3.53 -1.42
N CYS A 83 -33.85 -3.30 -1.89
CA CYS A 83 -32.91 -2.50 -1.11
C CYS A 83 -33.34 -1.02 -1.09
N ASN A 84 -33.48 -0.47 0.12
CA ASN A 84 -33.81 0.94 0.34
C ASN A 84 -32.57 1.77 0.71
N PHE A 85 -31.58 1.16 1.34
CA PHE A 85 -30.35 1.86 1.74
C PHE A 85 -29.14 0.94 1.59
N GLY A 86 -28.18 1.42 0.82
CA GLY A 86 -26.89 0.80 0.59
C GLY A 86 -25.77 1.55 1.27
N GLU A 87 -24.83 0.81 1.86
CA GLU A 87 -23.58 1.34 2.36
C GLU A 87 -22.41 0.87 1.50
N LYS A 88 -21.38 1.72 1.40
CA LYS A 88 -20.19 1.38 0.65
C LYS A 88 -19.44 0.24 1.34
N HIS A 89 -18.92 -0.69 0.55
CA HIS A 89 -18.09 -1.75 1.08
C HIS A 89 -16.87 -1.18 1.82
N GLN A 90 -16.56 -1.74 2.98
CA GLN A 90 -15.35 -1.39 3.69
C GLN A 90 -14.12 -1.76 2.86
N LYS A 91 -13.07 -0.94 3.00
CA LYS A 91 -11.77 -1.19 2.39
C LYS A 91 -10.83 -1.68 3.47
N CYS A 92 -10.21 -2.84 3.22
CA CYS A 92 -9.17 -3.34 4.09
C CYS A 92 -7.93 -2.44 4.01
N GLY A 93 -7.31 -2.21 5.16
CA GLY A 93 -6.15 -1.34 5.29
C GLY A 93 -4.82 -2.07 5.10
N PRO A 94 -3.69 -1.33 5.11
CA PRO A 94 -2.38 -1.94 5.28
C PRO A 94 -2.37 -2.81 6.54
N GLY A 95 -1.69 -3.94 6.51
CA GLY A 95 -1.76 -4.92 7.62
C GLY A 95 -2.80 -6.01 7.41
N GLN A 96 -3.77 -5.78 6.51
CA GLN A 96 -4.91 -6.66 6.32
C GLN A 96 -4.96 -7.23 4.90
N ARG A 97 -5.80 -8.25 4.73
CA ARG A 97 -6.24 -8.78 3.44
C ARG A 97 -7.76 -8.84 3.36
N VAL A 98 -8.26 -8.91 2.14
CA VAL A 98 -9.65 -9.29 1.89
C VAL A 98 -9.80 -10.79 2.16
N LYS A 99 -10.53 -11.13 3.23
CA LYS A 99 -10.88 -12.52 3.54
C LYS A 99 -12.07 -12.97 2.70
N THR A 100 -13.12 -12.15 2.67
CA THR A 100 -14.32 -12.38 1.87
C THR A 100 -14.64 -11.10 1.13
N PRO A 101 -14.80 -11.12 -0.22
CA PRO A 101 -15.21 -9.94 -0.96
C PRO A 101 -16.66 -9.56 -0.63
N GLY A 102 -16.94 -8.25 -0.62
CA GLY A 102 -18.30 -7.75 -0.45
C GLY A 102 -19.25 -8.20 -1.56
N THR A 103 -20.52 -8.35 -1.20
CA THR A 103 -21.62 -8.71 -2.11
C THR A 103 -22.74 -7.67 -2.01
N LYS A 104 -23.84 -7.83 -2.76
CA LYS A 104 -25.00 -6.94 -2.63
C LYS A 104 -25.68 -7.04 -1.25
N SER A 105 -25.47 -8.12 -0.50
CA SER A 105 -26.14 -8.39 0.78
C SER A 105 -25.20 -8.40 1.99
N ALA A 106 -23.89 -8.32 1.78
CA ALA A 106 -22.90 -8.38 2.86
C ALA A 106 -21.68 -7.54 2.52
N ASP A 107 -21.10 -6.91 3.55
CA ASP A 107 -19.87 -6.14 3.41
C ASP A 107 -18.65 -7.04 3.15
N THR A 108 -17.58 -6.43 2.63
CA THR A 108 -16.24 -7.01 2.59
C THR A 108 -15.82 -7.39 4.00
N VAL A 109 -15.16 -8.53 4.17
CA VAL A 109 -14.58 -8.94 5.46
C VAL A 109 -13.06 -8.84 5.35
N CYS A 110 -12.47 -8.08 6.27
CA CYS A 110 -11.02 -7.91 6.37
C CYS A 110 -10.43 -8.84 7.44
N GLU A 111 -9.21 -9.31 7.21
CA GLU A 111 -8.47 -10.14 8.15
C GLU A 111 -7.03 -9.65 8.24
N GLU A 112 -6.48 -9.64 9.46
CA GLU A 112 -5.07 -9.28 9.69
C GLU A 112 -4.13 -10.29 9.01
N CYS A 113 -3.00 -9.79 8.52
CA CYS A 113 -1.96 -10.65 8.01
C CYS A 113 -1.34 -11.47 9.14
N PRO A 114 -1.19 -12.79 8.96
CA PRO A 114 -0.51 -13.62 9.94
C PRO A 114 0.97 -13.25 10.03
N ASP A 115 1.60 -13.61 11.15
CA ASP A 115 3.04 -13.41 11.34
C ASP A 115 3.84 -14.02 10.19
N GLY A 116 4.84 -13.28 9.71
CA GLY A 116 5.59 -13.66 8.52
C GLY A 116 5.00 -13.16 7.21
N PHE A 117 3.91 -12.37 7.23
CA PHE A 117 3.30 -11.78 6.05
C PHE A 117 3.01 -10.29 6.23
N TYR A 118 2.92 -9.57 5.12
CA TYR A 118 2.61 -8.14 5.08
C TYR A 118 1.66 -7.79 3.93
N SER A 119 0.97 -6.66 4.06
CA SER A 119 0.10 -6.09 3.01
C SER A 119 0.17 -4.57 3.06
N THR A 120 0.54 -3.94 1.95
CA THR A 120 0.61 -2.47 1.83
C THR A 120 -0.72 -1.85 1.40
N ALA A 121 -1.51 -2.58 0.62
CA ALA A 121 -2.73 -2.08 -0.01
C ALA A 121 -4.03 -2.68 0.58
N GLY A 122 -3.94 -3.65 1.49
CA GLY A 122 -5.12 -4.29 2.08
C GLY A 122 -5.74 -5.40 1.23
N ILE A 123 -5.10 -5.82 0.14
CA ILE A 123 -5.69 -6.79 -0.80
C ILE A 123 -5.32 -8.21 -0.40
N ASN A 124 -4.03 -8.51 -0.43
CA ASN A 124 -3.48 -9.84 -0.15
C ASN A 124 -2.27 -9.71 0.77
N CYS A 125 -2.10 -10.70 1.64
CA CYS A 125 -0.91 -10.84 2.46
C CYS A 125 0.19 -11.54 1.67
N THR A 126 1.34 -10.88 1.55
CA THR A 126 2.54 -11.37 0.89
C THR A 126 3.52 -11.87 1.95
N LYS A 127 4.15 -13.02 1.73
CA LYS A 127 5.15 -13.55 2.68
C LYS A 127 6.35 -12.60 2.76
N TRP A 128 6.92 -12.43 3.95
CA TRP A 128 8.15 -11.67 4.12
C TRP A 128 9.29 -12.24 3.30
N THR A 129 10.14 -11.36 2.81
CA THR A 129 11.39 -11.71 2.14
C THR A 129 12.31 -12.47 3.10
N ASP A 130 12.84 -13.60 2.64
CA ASP A 130 13.86 -14.38 3.35
C ASP A 130 15.24 -14.01 2.82
N CYS A 131 15.96 -13.16 3.57
CA CYS A 131 17.28 -12.65 3.17
C CYS A 131 18.35 -13.76 3.09
N ALA A 132 18.15 -14.90 3.78
CA ALA A 132 19.11 -15.99 3.73
C ALA A 132 19.18 -16.62 2.32
N ILE A 133 18.07 -16.60 1.57
CA ILE A 133 18.01 -17.10 0.19
C ILE A 133 18.93 -16.29 -0.74
N THR A 134 19.04 -14.98 -0.54
CA THR A 134 19.89 -14.09 -1.36
C THR A 134 21.32 -13.95 -0.83
N GLY A 135 21.64 -14.66 0.26
CA GLY A 135 22.92 -14.56 0.97
C GLY A 135 23.13 -13.21 1.65
N GLU A 136 22.04 -12.56 2.03
CA GLU A 136 22.00 -11.24 2.67
C GLU A 136 21.72 -11.37 4.17
N GLU A 137 22.06 -10.32 4.92
CA GLU A 137 21.70 -10.20 6.32
C GLU A 137 20.41 -9.37 6.43
N GLU A 138 19.56 -9.67 7.42
CA GLU A 138 18.40 -8.84 7.73
C GLU A 138 18.87 -7.49 8.30
N ASN A 139 18.32 -6.39 7.77
CA ASN A 139 18.57 -5.04 8.27
C ASN A 139 17.43 -4.58 9.19
N GLU A 140 16.19 -4.62 8.68
CA GLU A 140 14.99 -4.35 9.46
C GLU A 140 14.02 -5.53 9.39
N LYS A 141 13.45 -5.86 10.55
CA LYS A 141 12.38 -6.85 10.66
C LYS A 141 11.10 -6.34 9.97
N GLY A 142 10.45 -7.23 9.23
CA GLY A 142 9.11 -7.01 8.67
C GLY A 142 8.03 -6.93 9.75
N ASN A 143 6.87 -6.43 9.37
CA ASN A 143 5.65 -6.45 10.18
C ASN A 143 4.44 -6.69 9.25
N SER A 144 3.21 -6.53 9.74
CA SER A 144 2.01 -6.74 8.93
C SER A 144 1.85 -5.72 7.79
N THR A 145 2.50 -4.55 7.84
CA THR A 145 2.35 -3.47 6.84
C THR A 145 3.56 -3.31 5.92
N LYS A 146 4.75 -3.78 6.32
CA LYS A 146 6.00 -3.67 5.56
C LYS A 146 6.80 -4.98 5.55
N ASP A 147 7.52 -5.17 4.46
CA ASP A 147 8.42 -6.31 4.29
C ASP A 147 9.70 -6.19 5.14
N VAL A 148 10.40 -7.30 5.29
CA VAL A 148 11.80 -7.37 5.75
C VAL A 148 12.69 -6.64 4.74
N THR A 149 13.67 -5.89 5.24
CA THR A 149 14.70 -5.29 4.38
C THR A 149 16.01 -6.06 4.52
N CYS A 150 16.59 -6.43 3.37
CA CYS A 150 17.84 -7.18 3.30
C CYS A 150 19.00 -6.26 2.94
N TRP A 151 20.21 -6.59 3.40
CA TRP A 151 21.42 -5.86 3.03
C TRP A 151 22.62 -6.79 2.79
N ARG A 152 23.47 -6.41 1.82
CA ARG A 152 24.76 -7.06 1.59
C ARG A 152 25.86 -6.35 2.33
N ARG A 153 26.60 -7.11 3.12
CA ARG A 153 27.86 -6.66 3.70
C ARG A 153 28.91 -6.47 2.61
N SER A 154 29.23 -5.21 2.30
CA SER A 154 30.27 -4.89 1.31
C SER A 154 31.65 -5.29 1.84
N ARG A 155 32.16 -6.44 1.39
CA ARG A 155 33.53 -6.90 1.68
C ARG A 155 34.60 -5.96 1.10
N ALA A 156 34.25 -5.18 0.07
CA ALA A 156 35.17 -4.22 -0.56
C ALA A 156 35.61 -3.11 0.40
N ARG A 157 34.73 -2.60 1.26
CA ARG A 157 35.12 -1.59 2.26
C ARG A 157 36.08 -2.14 3.30
N ILE A 158 35.90 -3.40 3.72
CA ILE A 158 36.78 -4.06 4.69
C ILE A 158 38.17 -4.27 4.09
N GLY A 159 38.25 -4.72 2.83
CA GLY A 159 39.54 -4.89 2.13
C GLY A 159 40.33 -3.60 1.95
N LEU A 160 39.64 -2.48 1.68
CA LEU A 160 40.29 -1.17 1.55
C LEU A 160 40.85 -0.68 2.89
N VAL A 161 40.07 -0.74 3.97
CA VAL A 161 40.53 -0.30 5.30
C VAL A 161 41.69 -1.18 5.79
N SER A 162 41.58 -2.51 5.62
CA SER A 162 42.63 -3.43 6.01
C SER A 162 43.94 -3.14 5.27
N SER A 163 43.90 -2.94 3.96
CA SER A 163 45.08 -2.59 3.15
C SER A 163 45.74 -1.29 3.62
N PHE A 164 44.95 -0.25 3.92
CA PHE A 164 45.47 1.03 4.42
C PHE A 164 46.16 0.88 5.79
N VAL A 165 45.57 0.10 6.71
CA VAL A 165 46.16 -0.16 8.03
C VAL A 165 47.49 -0.92 7.88
N PHE A 166 47.53 -1.95 7.02
CA PHE A 166 48.76 -2.68 6.76
C PHE A 166 49.85 -1.78 6.17
N ILE A 167 49.53 -0.96 5.16
CA ILE A 167 50.48 -0.01 4.55
C ILE A 167 50.99 1.00 5.59
N LEU A 168 50.11 1.56 6.42
CA LEU A 168 50.52 2.49 7.46
C LEU A 168 51.46 1.82 8.48
N SER A 169 51.13 0.59 8.90
CA SER A 169 51.94 -0.18 9.84
C SER A 169 53.33 -0.51 9.29
N THR A 170 53.44 -0.88 8.01
CA THR A 170 54.71 -1.19 7.37
C THR A 170 55.56 0.06 7.19
N LEU A 171 54.96 1.20 6.84
CA LEU A 171 55.66 2.49 6.77
C LEU A 171 56.20 2.91 8.14
N ILE A 172 55.42 2.74 9.21
CA ILE A 172 55.88 3.01 10.59
C ILE A 172 57.03 2.07 10.97
N ALA A 173 56.91 0.77 10.68
CA ALA A 173 57.99 -0.19 10.95
C ALA A 173 59.26 0.12 10.16
N CYS A 174 59.15 0.45 8.87
CA CYS A 174 60.28 0.84 8.02
C CYS A 174 60.94 2.14 8.50
N THR A 175 60.16 3.14 8.90
CA THR A 175 60.70 4.40 9.43
C THR A 175 61.38 4.21 10.77
N LEU A 176 60.81 3.40 11.68
CA LEU A 176 61.44 3.02 12.94
C LEU A 176 62.72 2.22 12.72
N TRP A 177 62.71 1.25 11.80
CA TRP A 177 63.91 0.46 11.48
C TRP A 177 65.01 1.31 10.86
N TRP A 178 64.68 2.19 9.92
CA TRP A 178 65.63 3.16 9.35
C TRP A 178 66.15 4.13 10.41
N TYR A 179 65.30 4.60 11.32
CA TYR A 179 65.71 5.43 12.45
C TYR A 179 66.67 4.69 13.40
N LEU A 180 66.42 3.42 13.70
CA LEU A 180 67.30 2.58 14.52
C LEU A 180 68.63 2.27 13.81
N GLN A 181 68.61 2.00 12.50
CA GLN A 181 69.80 1.85 11.64
C GLN A 181 70.65 3.12 11.61
N THR A 182 70.03 4.29 11.45
CA THR A 182 70.75 5.57 11.46
C THR A 182 71.32 5.89 12.84
N LYS A 183 70.62 5.54 13.93
CA LYS A 183 71.13 5.69 15.31
C LYS A 183 72.29 4.74 15.61
N THR A 184 72.21 3.47 15.18
CA THR A 184 73.29 2.49 15.32
C THR A 184 74.49 2.85 14.45
N ASN A 185 74.30 3.25 13.19
CA ASN A 185 75.37 3.74 12.32
C ASN A 185 76.05 4.99 12.88
N LYS A 186 75.30 5.95 13.44
CA LYS A 186 75.87 7.11 14.16
C LYS A 186 76.62 6.69 15.42
N GLY A 187 76.14 5.69 16.15
CA GLY A 187 76.82 5.13 17.33
C GLY A 187 78.13 4.43 16.97
N ILE A 188 78.13 3.63 15.91
CA ILE A 188 79.32 2.95 15.36
C ILE A 188 80.34 3.98 14.86
N LEU A 189 79.91 5.03 14.14
CA LEU A 189 80.80 6.12 13.70
C LEU A 189 81.48 6.82 14.88
N LYS A 190 80.73 7.05 15.97
CA LYS A 190 81.24 7.70 17.18
C LYS A 190 82.24 6.81 17.92
N LEU A 191 82.00 5.50 17.96
CA LEU A 191 82.93 4.49 18.48
C LEU A 191 84.20 4.40 17.61
N PHE A 192 84.07 4.40 16.29
CA PHE A 192 85.20 4.43 15.37
C PHE A 192 86.05 5.68 15.57
N TYR A 193 85.43 6.86 15.68
CA TYR A 193 86.12 8.13 15.90
C TYR A 193 86.81 8.23 17.28
N THR A 194 86.23 7.62 18.32
CA THR A 194 86.89 7.51 19.64
C THR A 194 87.98 6.45 19.69
N TYR A 195 87.86 5.40 18.89
CA TYR A 195 88.89 4.37 18.75
C TYR A 195 90.10 4.91 17.98
N THR A 196 89.88 5.60 16.85
CA THR A 196 90.97 6.21 16.06
C THR A 196 91.66 7.35 16.81
N SER A 197 90.92 8.17 17.56
CA SER A 197 91.53 9.20 18.40
C SER A 197 92.39 8.59 19.52
N LYS A 198 91.94 7.51 20.17
CA LYS A 198 92.77 6.78 21.15
C LYS A 198 94.04 6.17 20.54
N ILE A 199 94.00 5.70 19.30
CA ILE A 199 95.19 5.17 18.61
C ILE A 199 96.19 6.30 18.30
N GLN A 200 95.72 7.46 17.83
CA GLN A 200 96.56 8.63 17.58
C GLN A 200 97.27 9.12 18.85
N TRP A 201 96.57 9.20 19.99
CA TRP A 201 97.19 9.56 21.27
C TRP A 201 98.23 8.56 21.76
N LYS A 202 98.06 7.27 21.45
CA LYS A 202 99.04 6.23 21.82
C LYS A 202 100.29 6.24 20.94
N TYR A 203 100.22 6.82 19.74
CA TYR A 203 101.35 6.99 18.83
C TYR A 203 102.19 8.23 19.17
N ILE A 204 101.57 9.28 19.72
CA ILE A 204 102.25 10.54 20.05
C ILE A 204 103.03 10.43 21.38
N THR A 205 102.56 9.63 22.35
CA THR A 205 103.28 9.42 23.62
C THR A 205 104.48 8.47 23.55
N ILE A 206 104.79 7.90 22.37
CA ILE A 206 105.94 7.01 22.14
C ILE A 206 107.12 7.78 21.49
N HIS A 207 106.94 9.06 21.13
CA HIS A 207 107.96 9.87 20.45
C HIS A 207 108.29 11.21 21.16
N ASP A 208 108.04 11.32 22.47
CA ASP A 208 108.78 12.24 23.35
C ASP A 208 110.21 11.70 23.61
#